data_AF-A0A8D2KXR2-F1
#
_entry.id   AF-A0A8D2KXR2-F1
#
_cell.length_a   1.000
_cell.length_b   1.000
_cell.length_c   1.000
_cell.angle_alpha   90.00
_cell.angle_beta   90.00
_cell.angle_gamma   90.00
#
_symmetry.space_group_name_H-M   'P 1'
#
loop_
_entity.id
_entity.type
_entity.pdbx_description
1 polymer ?
#
loop_
_entity_poly.entity_id
_entity_poly.type
_entity_poly.pdbx_seq_one_letter_code
_entity_poly.pdbx_strand_id
1 'polypeptide(L)' 'MPAPCLLAGVILWRLLSAQAATRTYFIGIREENWDYAPTGKNLITGQDLAEDG' A
#
# COMPACT_ATOMS: atom_id res chain seq x y z
N MET A 1 13.68 -25.64 40.08
CA MET A 1 13.94 -24.43 39.29
C MET A 1 12.97 -23.35 39.76
N PRO A 2 13.42 -22.16 40.20
CA PRO A 2 12.55 -21.25 40.94
C PRO A 2 11.49 -20.60 40.04
N ALA A 3 10.23 -20.69 40.47
CA ALA A 3 9.05 -20.07 39.87
C ALA A 3 9.21 -18.60 39.38
N PRO A 4 9.97 -17.70 40.04
CA PRO A 4 10.18 -16.33 39.54
C PRO A 4 10.87 -16.25 38.17
N CYS A 5 11.76 -17.20 37.83
CA CYS A 5 12.40 -17.23 36.50
C CYS A 5 11.39 -17.55 35.39
N LEU A 6 10.41 -18.42 35.67
CA LEU A 6 9.36 -18.77 34.72
C LEU A 6 8.42 -17.57 34.49
N LEU A 7 8.06 -16.85 35.54
CA LEU A 7 7.25 -15.63 35.45
C LEU A 7 7.96 -14.52 34.67
N ALA A 8 9.24 -14.29 34.95
CA ALA A 8 10.06 -13.33 34.21
C ALA A 8 10.16 -13.70 32.72
N GLY A 9 10.34 -14.99 32.41
CA GLY A 9 10.35 -15.49 31.03
C GLY A 9 9.03 -15.27 30.30
N VAL A 10 7.90 -15.51 30.96
CA VAL A 10 6.56 -15.28 30.38
C VAL A 10 6.29 -13.78 30.15
N ILE A 11 6.67 -12.93 31.11
CA ILE A 11 6.52 -11.46 31.00
C ILE A 11 7.36 -10.94 29.84
N LEU A 12 8.61 -11.38 29.74
CA LEU A 12 9.52 -10.98 28.65
C LEU A 12 8.98 -11.42 27.29
N TRP A 13 8.47 -12.65 27.17
CA TRP A 13 7.86 -13.16 25.95
C TRP A 13 6.66 -12.32 25.50
N ARG A 14 5.79 -11.93 26.44
CA ARG A 14 4.62 -11.09 26.17
C ARG A 14 5.01 -9.70 25.68
N LEU A 15 6.07 -9.10 26.25
CA LEU A 15 6.54 -7.77 25.90
C LEU A 15 7.25 -7.71 24.53
N LEU A 16 7.91 -8.79 24.09
CA LEU A 16 8.57 -8.86 22.79
C LEU A 16 7.66 -9.33 21.64
N SER A 17 6.42 -9.72 21.93
CA SER A 17 5.50 -10.21 20.90
C SER A 17 4.89 -9.03 20.11
N ALA A 18 5.45 -8.74 18.94
CA ALA A 18 4.83 -7.81 17.98
C ALA A 18 3.84 -8.57 17.08
N GLN A 19 2.63 -8.05 16.91
CA GLN A 19 1.62 -8.63 16.03
C GLN A 19 1.56 -7.84 14.72
N ALA A 20 1.78 -8.53 13.59
CA ALA A 20 1.65 -7.95 12.26
C ALA A 20 0.23 -8.18 11.71
N ALA A 21 -0.29 -7.20 10.97
CA ALA A 21 -1.56 -7.34 10.28
C ALA A 21 -1.36 -8.02 8.91
N THR A 22 -2.09 -9.10 8.64
CA THR A 22 -2.17 -9.69 7.31
C THR A 22 -3.30 -9.00 6.53
N ARG A 23 -2.99 -8.53 5.30
CA ARG A 23 -3.99 -7.96 4.38
C ARG A 23 -4.05 -8.82 3.12
N THR A 24 -5.25 -9.30 2.80
CA THR A 24 -5.52 -10.10 1.60
C THR A 24 -6.27 -9.24 0.58
N TYR A 25 -5.75 -9.16 -0.64
CA TYR A 25 -6.35 -8.43 -1.76
C TYR A 25 -6.78 -9.39 -2.87
N PHE A 26 -7.94 -9.15 -3.45
CA PHE A 26 -8.42 -9.85 -4.64
C PHE A 26 -8.40 -8.87 -5.80
N ILE A 27 -7.55 -9.14 -6.79
CA ILE A 27 -7.34 -8.27 -7.94
C ILE A 27 -7.97 -8.95 -9.15
N GLY A 28 -8.87 -8.25 -9.82
CA GLY A 28 -9.45 -8.67 -11.09
C GLY A 28 -8.91 -7.83 -12.24
N ILE A 29 -8.93 -8.39 -13.45
CA ILE A 29 -8.55 -7.70 -14.68
C ILE A 29 -9.84 -7.33 -15.42
N ARG A 30 -9.90 -6.11 -15.94
CA ARG A 30 -10.95 -5.64 -16.85
C ARG A 30 -10.34 -4.82 -17.96
N GLU A 31 -10.91 -4.95 -19.15
CA GLU A 31 -10.62 -4.05 -20.26
C GLU A 31 -11.30 -2.71 -20.01
N GLU A 32 -10.57 -1.62 -20.23
CA GLU A 32 -11.07 -0.25 -20.07
C GLU A 32 -10.46 0.65 -21.14
N ASN A 33 -11.23 1.66 -21.58
CA ASN A 33 -10.71 2.69 -22.45
C ASN A 33 -9.84 3.65 -21.64
N TRP A 34 -8.55 3.70 -21.93
CA TRP A 34 -7.62 4.57 -21.22
C TRP A 34 -7.38 5.86 -21.99
N ASP A 35 -7.98 6.95 -21.51
CA ASP A 35 -7.70 8.29 -22.01
C ASP A 35 -6.37 8.79 -21.43
N TYR A 36 -5.32 8.76 -22.26
CA TYR A 36 -3.98 9.21 -21.88
C TYR A 36 -3.91 10.70 -21.55
N ALA A 37 -4.84 11.51 -22.08
CA ALA A 37 -4.87 12.94 -21.84
C ALA A 37 -6.31 13.46 -21.69
N PRO A 38 -6.94 13.21 -20.52
CA PRO A 38 -8.35 13.56 -20.28
C PRO A 38 -8.69 15.04 -20.42
N THR A 39 -7.67 15.90 -20.37
CA THR A 39 -7.82 17.35 -20.53
C THR A 39 -7.83 17.81 -21.98
N GLY A 40 -7.38 16.97 -22.92
CA GLY A 40 -7.16 17.34 -24.32
C GLY A 40 -6.08 18.41 -24.53
N LYS A 41 -5.29 18.74 -23.50
CA LYS A 41 -4.31 19.85 -23.55
C LYS A 41 -2.93 19.42 -23.13
N ASN A 42 -1.91 19.99 -23.78
CA ASN A 42 -0.56 19.96 -23.26
C ASN A 42 -0.53 20.83 -22.00
N LEU A 43 -0.20 20.23 -20.85
CA LEU A 43 -0.20 20.93 -19.55
C LEU A 43 1.01 21.84 -19.35
N ILE A 44 2.03 21.75 -20.21
CA ILE A 44 3.22 22.62 -20.21
C ILE A 44 2.96 23.87 -21.02
N THR A 45 2.44 23.73 -22.24
CA THR A 45 2.20 24.85 -23.18
C THR A 45 0.80 25.46 -23.05
N GLY A 46 -0.15 24.68 -22.51
CA GLY A 46 -1.57 25.06 -22.39
C GLY A 46 -2.38 24.92 -23.69
N GLN A 47 -1.73 24.50 -24.78
CA GLN A 47 -2.35 24.35 -26.10
C GLN A 47 -3.15 23.05 -26.20
N ASP A 48 -4.08 23.01 -27.16
CA ASP A 48 -4.79 21.79 -27.51
C ASP A 48 -3.80 20.75 -28.04
N LEU A 49 -3.93 19.51 -27.61
CA LEU A 49 -3.05 18.42 -28.05
C LEU A 49 -3.15 18.16 -29.56
N ALA A 50 -4.29 18.48 -30.19
CA ALA A 50 -4.42 18.39 -31.63
C ALA A 50 -3.57 19.44 -32.38
N GLU A 51 -3.18 20.52 -31.70
CA GLU A 51 -2.43 21.64 -32.27
C GLU A 51 -0.94 21.64 -31.86
N ASP A 52 -0.57 20.82 -30.86
CA ASP A 52 0.78 20.67 -30.31
C ASP A 52 1.58 19.63 -31.11
N GLY A 53 2.03 20.03 -32.31
CA GLY A 53 2.77 19.21 -33.28
C GLY A 53 4.29 19.23 -33.15
#